data_AF-A0A9D2BRR5-F1
#
_entry.id   AF-A0A9D2BRR5-F1
#
_cell.length_a   1.000
_cell.length_b   1.000
_cell.length_c   1.000
_cell.angle_alpha   90.00
_cell.angle_beta   90.00
_cell.angle_gamma   90.00
#
_symmetry.space_group_name_H-M   'P 1'
#
loop_
_entity.id
_entity.type
_entity.pdbx_description
1 polymer ?
#
loop_
_entity_poly.entity_id
_entity_poly.type
_entity_poly.pdbx_seq_one_letter_code
_entity_poly.pdbx_strand_id
1 'polypeptide(L)'
;MFTVIGIMFAGIGVGYLFRETRWTQKVSPLISYTIFLLLFLLGISVGANEAIVNNLGTLGTQALLIASASTLGSLLAAWGVYHFFFKERRHG
;
A
#
# COMPACT_ATOMS: atom_id res chain seq x y z
N MET A 1 -5.06 7.40 16.46
CA MET A 1 -4.21 6.21 16.19
C MET A 1 -4.79 4.94 16.80
N PHE A 2 -5.14 4.92 18.09
CA PHE A 2 -5.82 3.78 18.73
C PHE A 2 -7.09 3.33 18.02
N THR A 3 -7.91 4.26 17.51
CA THR A 3 -9.11 3.92 16.73
C THR A 3 -8.74 3.09 15.50
N VAL A 4 -7.76 3.52 14.70
CA VAL A 4 -7.30 2.83 13.50
C VAL A 4 -6.80 1.42 13.82
N ILE A 5 -6.02 1.29 14.89
CA ILE A 5 -5.54 -0.01 15.37
C ILE A 5 -6.74 -0.89 15.79
N GLY A 6 -7.71 -0.33 16.52
CA GLY A 6 -8.92 -1.03 16.96
C GLY A 6 -9.78 -1.55 15.82
N ILE A 7 -10.03 -0.76 14.77
CA ILE A 7 -10.76 -1.21 13.58
C ILE A 7 -9.98 -2.28 12.79
N MET A 8 -8.65 -2.24 12.76
CA MET A 8 -7.85 -3.32 12.15
C MET A 8 -8.03 -4.65 12.89
N PHE A 9 -7.94 -4.63 14.23
CA PHE A 9 -8.18 -5.83 15.04
C PHE A 9 -9.61 -6.35 14.90
N ALA A 10 -10.60 -5.45 14.91
CA ALA A 10 -11.99 -5.81 14.66
C ALA A 10 -12.17 -6.44 13.28
N GLY A 11 -11.56 -5.88 12.24
CA GLY A 11 -11.59 -6.42 10.88
C GLY A 11 -10.99 -7.82 10.77
N ILE A 12 -9.88 -8.09 11.47
CA ILE A 12 -9.29 -9.43 11.56
C ILE A 12 -10.24 -10.40 12.28
N GLY A 13 -10.85 -9.97 13.39
CA GLY A 13 -11.80 -10.79 14.16
C GLY A 13 -13.04 -11.17 13.33
N VAL A 14 -13.63 -10.19 12.63
CA VAL A 14 -14.74 -10.42 11.71
C VAL A 14 -14.30 -11.32 10.55
N GLY A 15 -13.14 -11.06 9.94
CA GLY A 15 -12.59 -11.89 8.87
C GLY A 15 -12.34 -13.35 9.29
N TYR A 16 -11.96 -13.58 10.54
CA TYR A 16 -11.77 -14.92 11.09
C TYR A 16 -13.10 -15.65 11.31
N LEU A 17 -14.14 -14.96 11.81
CA LEU A 17 -15.47 -15.53 12.02
C LEU A 17 -16.17 -15.93 10.71
N PHE A 18 -15.92 -15.18 9.62
CA PHE A 18 -16.49 -15.43 8.28
C PHE A 18 -15.58 -16.27 7.36
N ARG A 19 -14.49 -16.83 7.88
CA ARG A 19 -13.47 -17.56 7.10
C ARG A 19 -13.98 -18.87 6.46
N GLU A 20 -15.04 -19.47 7.01
CA GLU A 20 -15.55 -20.78 6.58
C GLU A 20 -16.57 -20.70 5.43
N THR A 21 -17.04 -19.50 5.08
CA THR A 21 -18.10 -19.32 4.07
C THR A 21 -17.51 -19.07 2.68
N ARG A 22 -17.99 -19.80 1.65
CA ARG A 22 -17.64 -19.62 0.22
C ARG A 22 -17.87 -18.21 -0.34
N TRP A 23 -18.48 -17.31 0.43
CA TRP A 23 -18.64 -15.88 0.15
C TRP A 23 -17.31 -15.11 0.07
N THR A 24 -16.24 -15.63 0.68
CA THR A 24 -14.89 -15.07 0.59
C THR A 24 -14.33 -15.02 -0.84
N GLN A 25 -14.88 -15.79 -1.78
CA GLN A 25 -14.46 -15.69 -3.19
C GLN A 25 -15.13 -14.52 -3.94
N LYS A 26 -16.32 -14.06 -3.51
CA LYS A 26 -17.02 -12.93 -4.14
C LYS A 26 -16.51 -11.56 -3.68
N VAL A 27 -15.82 -11.49 -2.54
CA VAL A 27 -15.18 -10.24 -2.09
C VAL A 27 -13.96 -9.86 -2.93
N SER A 28 -13.29 -10.82 -3.57
CA SER A 28 -12.12 -10.53 -4.43
C SER A 28 -12.44 -9.53 -5.56
N PRO A 29 -13.46 -9.76 -6.42
CA PRO A 29 -13.84 -8.76 -7.43
C PRO A 29 -14.39 -7.48 -6.81
N LEU A 30 -15.10 -7.56 -5.67
CA LEU A 30 -15.66 -6.39 -4.97
C LEU A 30 -14.58 -5.44 -4.46
N ILE A 31 -13.47 -5.98 -3.93
CA ILE A 31 -12.30 -5.20 -3.51
C ILE A 31 -11.69 -4.49 -4.71
N SER A 32 -11.48 -5.19 -5.83
CA SER A 32 -10.96 -4.57 -7.05
C SER A 32 -11.84 -3.43 -7.57
N TYR A 33 -13.17 -3.62 -7.60
CA TYR A 33 -14.11 -2.55 -7.96
C TYR A 33 -14.03 -1.37 -6.99
N THR A 34 -13.90 -1.64 -5.69
CA THR A 34 -13.76 -0.59 -4.67
C THR A 34 -12.46 0.18 -4.84
N ILE A 35 -11.32 -0.50 -5.05
CA ILE A 35 -10.03 0.15 -5.33
C ILE A 35 -10.15 1.03 -6.57
N PHE A 36 -10.76 0.53 -7.65
CA PHE A 36 -10.96 1.31 -8.85
C PHE A 36 -11.81 2.56 -8.59
N LEU A 37 -12.92 2.43 -7.86
CA LEU A 37 -13.77 3.54 -7.48
C LEU A 37 -13.02 4.58 -6.62
N LEU A 38 -12.23 4.12 -5.65
CA LEU A 38 -11.42 4.98 -4.79
C LEU A 38 -10.33 5.72 -5.58
N LEU A 39 -9.66 5.03 -6.51
CA LEU A 39 -8.65 5.66 -7.39
C LEU A 39 -9.29 6.70 -8.32
N PHE A 40 -10.47 6.41 -8.84
CA PHE A 40 -11.23 7.36 -9.66
C PHE A 40 -11.61 8.60 -8.84
N LEU A 41 -12.14 8.40 -7.63
CA LEU A 41 -12.54 9.49 -6.75
C LEU A 41 -11.33 10.31 -6.29
N LEU A 42 -10.19 9.67 -6.03
CA LEU A 42 -8.92 10.33 -5.75
C LEU A 42 -8.49 11.21 -6.93
N GLY A 43 -8.58 10.69 -8.16
CA GLY A 43 -8.27 11.44 -9.37
C GLY A 43 -9.13 12.70 -9.52
N ILE A 44 -10.45 12.59 -9.30
CA ILE A 44 -11.36 13.74 -9.30
C ILE A 44 -10.98 14.73 -8.20
N SER A 45 -10.77 14.25 -6.97
CA SER A 45 -10.44 15.11 -5.82
C SER A 45 -9.15 15.88 -6.02
N VAL A 46 -8.15 15.27 -6.67
CA VAL A 46 -6.87 15.90 -6.98
C VAL A 46 -7.01 16.87 -8.15
N GLY A 47 -7.70 16.47 -9.22
CA GLY A 47 -7.91 17.29 -10.42
C GLY A 47 -8.80 18.51 -10.19
N ALA A 48 -9.75 18.44 -9.26
CA ALA A 48 -10.59 19.58 -8.86
C ALA A 48 -9.89 20.56 -7.92
N ASN A 49 -8.70 20.21 -7.40
CA ASN A 49 -7.95 21.07 -6.49
C ASN A 49 -6.91 21.89 -7.28
N GLU A 50 -7.25 23.13 -7.61
CA GLU A 50 -6.39 24.04 -8.38
C GLU A 50 -5.01 24.24 -7.74
N ALA A 51 -4.89 24.22 -6.41
CA ALA A 51 -3.60 24.34 -5.74
C ALA A 51 -2.69 23.15 -6.04
N ILE A 52 -3.26 21.94 -6.12
CA ILE A 52 -2.50 20.75 -6.51
C ILE A 52 -2.19 20.83 -8.00
N VAL A 53 -3.19 21.10 -8.85
CA VAL A 53 -3.04 21.13 -10.32
C VAL A 53 -1.98 22.14 -10.76
N ASN A 54 -2.01 23.36 -10.22
CA ASN A 54 -1.04 24.41 -10.56
C ASN A 54 0.38 24.11 -10.04
N ASN A 55 0.50 23.30 -8.98
CA ASN A 55 1.78 22.87 -8.42
C ASN A 55 2.13 21.41 -8.76
N LEU A 56 1.47 20.79 -9.75
CA LEU A 56 1.69 19.38 -10.09
C LEU A 56 3.15 19.11 -10.47
N GLY A 57 3.81 20.06 -11.14
CA GLY A 57 5.24 19.92 -11.49
C GLY A 57 6.15 19.85 -10.26
N THR A 58 5.96 20.73 -9.29
CA THR A 58 6.79 20.77 -8.06
C THR A 58 6.44 19.63 -7.10
N LEU A 59 5.15 19.40 -6.84
CA LEU A 59 4.68 18.30 -6.01
C LEU A 59 5.01 16.94 -6.64
N GLY A 60 4.86 16.81 -7.96
CA GLY A 60 5.15 15.59 -8.71
C GLY A 60 6.65 15.25 -8.70
N THR A 61 7.51 16.25 -8.91
CA THR A 61 8.97 16.04 -8.84
C THR A 61 9.43 15.67 -7.42
N GLN A 62 8.91 16.34 -6.38
CA GLN A 62 9.15 15.93 -5.00
C GLN A 62 8.67 14.50 -4.73
N ALA A 63 7.44 14.17 -5.13
CA ALA A 63 6.89 12.82 -4.96
C ALA A 63 7.75 11.76 -5.69
N LEU A 64 8.23 12.06 -6.89
CA LEU A 64 9.09 11.15 -7.66
C LEU A 64 10.44 10.92 -6.98
N LEU A 65 11.07 11.98 -6.46
CA LEU A 65 12.32 11.87 -5.72
C LEU A 65 12.13 11.05 -4.43
N ILE A 66 11.06 11.31 -3.68
CA ILE A 66 10.76 10.58 -2.44
C ILE A 66 10.46 9.11 -2.76
N ALA A 67 9.63 8.84 -3.78
CA ALA A 67 9.27 7.47 -4.17
C ALA A 67 10.48 6.67 -4.65
N SER A 68 11.34 7.26 -5.49
CA SER A 68 12.55 6.60 -5.97
C SER A 68 13.56 6.37 -4.84
N ALA A 69 13.83 7.38 -4.00
CA ALA A 69 14.71 7.24 -2.85
C ALA A 69 14.19 6.20 -1.84
N SER A 70 12.89 6.18 -1.55
CA SER A 70 12.27 5.21 -0.64
C SER A 70 12.33 3.79 -1.21
N THR A 71 12.10 3.63 -2.52
CA THR A 71 12.16 2.32 -3.18
C THR A 71 13.60 1.79 -3.19
N LEU A 72 14.56 2.64 -3.57
CA LEU A 72 15.99 2.29 -3.55
C LEU A 72 16.47 1.95 -2.14
N GLY A 73 16.10 2.76 -1.14
CA GLY A 73 16.43 2.51 0.26
C GLY A 73 15.88 1.17 0.76
N SER A 74 14.61 0.86 0.44
CA SER A 74 14.00 -0.42 0.78
C SER A 74 14.71 -1.60 0.10
N LEU A 75 15.07 -1.46 -1.19
CA LEU A 75 15.77 -2.49 -1.95
C LEU A 75 17.19 -2.74 -1.42
N LEU A 76 17.92 -1.68 -1.06
CA LEU A 76 19.25 -1.75 -0.44
C LEU A 76 19.19 -2.40 0.93
N ALA A 77 18.20 -2.06 1.75
CA ALA A 77 18.00 -2.68 3.06
C ALA A 77 17.68 -4.18 2.92
N ALA A 78 16.76 -4.54 2.02
CA ALA A 78 16.44 -5.93 1.72
C ALA A 78 17.66 -6.70 1.20
N TRP A 79 18.46 -6.09 0.33
CA TRP A 79 19.71 -6.66 -0.17
C TRP A 79 20.76 -6.85 0.94
N GLY A 80 20.88 -5.88 1.85
CA GLY A 80 21.75 -5.98 3.03
C GLY A 80 21.35 -7.15 3.93
N VAL A 81 20.05 -7.26 4.26
CA VAL A 81 19.53 -8.40 5.04
C VAL A 81 19.79 -9.72 4.32
N TYR A 82 19.55 -9.78 3.01
CA TYR A 82 19.81 -10.99 2.22
C TYR A 82 21.30 -11.37 2.25
N HIS A 83 22.21 -10.42 2.07
CA HIS A 83 23.64 -10.70 2.06
C HIS A 83 24.15 -11.12 3.46
N PHE A 84 23.75 -10.44 4.53
CA PHE A 84 24.19 -10.78 5.89
C PHE A 84 23.59 -12.09 6.42
N PHE A 85 22.32 -12.40 6.14
CA PHE A 85 21.65 -13.58 6.69
C PHE A 85 21.65 -14.81 5.77
N PHE A 86 21.55 -14.63 4.45
CA PHE A 86 21.43 -15.76 3.52
C PHE A 86 22.75 -16.13 2.84
N LYS A 87 23.75 -15.24 2.75
CA LYS A 87 25.06 -15.60 2.17
C LYS A 87 25.88 -16.51 3.08
N GLU A 88 25.75 -16.37 4.39
CA GLU A 88 26.44 -17.21 5.40
C GLU A 88 25.97 -18.68 5.39
N ARG A 89 24.81 -18.98 4.79
CA ARG A 89 24.21 -20.33 4.74
C ARG A 89 24.54 -21.10 3.45
N ARG A 90 25.34 -20.53 2.53
CA ARG A 90 25.76 -21.20 1.28
C ARG A 90 27.14 -21.87 1.32
N HIS A 91 27.79 -21.92 2.48
CA HIS A 91 28.88 -22.86 2.76
C HIS A 91 28.37 -23.97 3.69
N GLY A 92 27.64 -24.91 3.11
CA GLY A 92 27.22 -26.17 3.71
C GLY A 92 27.03 -27.19 2.61
#